data_AF-A0A9Q5C123-F1
#
_entry.id   AF-A0A9Q5C123-F1
#
_cell.length_a   1.000
_cell.length_b   1.000
_cell.length_c   1.000
_cell.angle_alpha   90.00
_cell.angle_beta   90.00
_cell.angle_gamma   90.00
#
_symmetry.space_group_name_H-M   'P 1'
#
loop_
_entity.id
_entity.type
_entity.pdbx_description
1 polymer ?
#
loop_
_entity_poly.entity_id
_entity_poly.type
_entity_poly.pdbx_seq_one_letter_code
_entity_poly.pdbx_strand_id
1 'polypeptide(L)' 'MTTTTKTLKLTFLNGEKKKNSITLGDAVDNLTEEQVRQAMKTIASANAFEKDGVAYYETP' A
#
# COMPACT_ATOMS: atom_id res chain seq x y z
N MET A 1 -24.15 0.86 18.17
CA MET A 1 -23.55 0.10 17.05
C MET A 1 -22.06 0.36 17.09
N THR A 2 -21.22 -0.61 17.43
CA THR A 2 -19.76 -0.47 17.31
C THR A 2 -19.37 -0.68 15.85
N THR A 3 -18.97 0.39 15.16
CA THR A 3 -18.41 0.30 13.81
C THR A 3 -17.03 -0.36 13.92
N THR A 4 -16.92 -1.63 13.53
CA THR A 4 -15.63 -2.31 13.44
C THR A 4 -14.97 -1.94 12.11
N THR A 5 -13.96 -1.08 12.15
CA THR A 5 -13.20 -0.69 10.95
C THR A 5 -12.13 -1.74 10.64
N LYS A 6 -12.11 -2.29 9.43
CA LYS A 6 -10.99 -3.13 8.98
C LYS A 6 -9.85 -2.23 8.52
N THR A 7 -8.65 -2.49 9.03
CA THR A 7 -7.43 -1.81 8.59
C THR A 7 -6.69 -2.66 7.56
N LEU A 8 -6.43 -2.11 6.39
CA LEU A 8 -5.60 -2.74 5.38
C LEU A 8 -4.16 -2.22 5.50
N LYS A 9 -3.23 -3.12 5.81
CA LYS A 9 -1.80 -2.79 5.86
C LYS A 9 -1.11 -3.32 4.60
N LEU A 10 -0.67 -2.41 3.74
CA LEU A 10 0.10 -2.71 2.54
C LEU A 10 1.57 -2.47 2.85
N THR A 11 2.44 -3.44 2.56
CA THR A 11 3.89 -3.30 2.80
C THR A 11 4.62 -3.36 1.47
N PHE A 12 5.53 -2.42 1.28
CA PHE A 12 6.34 -2.26 0.08
C PHE A 12 7.81 -2.21 0.46
N LEU A 13 8.68 -2.48 -0.49
CA LEU A 13 10.08 -2.06 -0.43
C LEU A 13 10.22 -0.70 -1.12
N ASN A 14 10.96 0.21 -0.49
CA ASN A 14 11.38 1.47 -1.08
C ASN A 14 12.64 1.26 -1.95
N GLY A 15 13.10 2.30 -2.66
CA GLY A 15 14.32 2.23 -3.50
C GLY A 15 15.62 1.95 -2.75
N GLU A 16 15.62 2.02 -1.42
CA GLU A 16 16.74 1.58 -0.56
C GLU A 16 16.59 0.14 -0.05
N LYS A 17 15.61 -0.63 -0.55
CA LYS A 17 15.25 -1.98 -0.07
C LYS A 17 14.78 -2.02 1.39
N LYS A 18 14.37 -0.89 1.95
CA LYS A 18 13.76 -0.80 3.27
C LYS A 18 12.26 -1.03 3.18
N LYS A 19 11.70 -1.70 4.19
CA LYS A 19 10.26 -1.94 4.28
C LYS A 19 9.54 -0.65 4.65
N ASN A 20 8.53 -0.32 3.88
CA ASN A 20 7.65 0.82 4.11
C ASN A 20 6.20 0.36 4.04
N SER A 21 5.37 0.72 5.02
CA SER A 21 3.98 0.25 5.08
C SER A 21 2.99 1.41 5.00
N ILE A 22 1.94 1.24 4.21
CA ILE A 22 0.76 2.09 4.18
C ILE A 22 -0.32 1.41 5.02
N THR A 23 -0.92 2.15 5.95
CA THR A 23 -2.08 1.68 6.71
C THR A 23 -3.29 2.48 6.25
N LEU A 24 -4.26 1.80 5.66
CA LEU A 24 -5.53 2.38 5.23
C LEU A 24 -6.61 1.94 6.23
N GLY A 25 -7.25 2.91 6.87
CA GLY A 25 -8.47 2.69 7.64
C GLY A 25 -9.65 2.43 6.71
N ASP A 26 -10.77 1.96 7.28
CA ASP A 26 -12.04 1.78 6.56
C ASP A 26 -11.90 0.99 5.25
N ALA A 27 -11.09 -0.07 5.27
CA ALA A 27 -10.92 -0.93 4.10
C ALA A 27 -12.25 -1.60 3.75
N VAL A 28 -12.58 -1.57 2.45
CA VAL A 28 -13.81 -2.17 1.92
C VAL A 28 -13.86 -3.66 2.26
N ASP A 29 -15.04 -4.15 2.65
CA ASP A 29 -15.27 -5.56 2.89
C ASP A 29 -15.17 -6.36 1.57
N ASN A 30 -14.67 -7.60 1.66
CA ASN A 30 -14.48 -8.52 0.52
C ASN A 30 -13.40 -8.10 -0.51
N LEU A 31 -12.37 -7.36 -0.08
CA LEU A 31 -11.18 -7.15 -0.90
C LEU A 31 -10.51 -8.48 -1.20
N THR A 32 -10.38 -8.80 -2.49
CA THR A 32 -9.62 -9.98 -2.94
C THR A 32 -8.13 -9.68 -2.97
N GLU A 33 -7.30 -10.72 -2.80
CA GLU A 33 -5.83 -10.58 -2.88
C GLU A 33 -5.40 -9.98 -4.22
N GLU A 34 -6.07 -10.36 -5.32
CA GLU A 34 -5.75 -9.85 -6.66
C GLU A 34 -6.01 -8.35 -6.80
N GLN A 35 -7.15 -7.86 -6.30
CA GLN A 35 -7.44 -6.42 -6.28
C GLN A 35 -6.42 -5.64 -5.45
N VAL A 36 -6.04 -6.19 -4.29
CA VAL A 36 -5.03 -5.58 -3.43
C VAL A 36 -3.68 -5.54 -4.13
N ARG A 37 -3.23 -6.64 -4.75
CA ARG A 37 -1.97 -6.70 -5.51
C ARG A 37 -1.98 -5.77 -6.72
N GLN A 38 -3.09 -5.67 -7.44
CA GLN A 38 -3.22 -4.73 -8.55
C GLN A 38 -3.11 -3.29 -8.07
N ALA A 39 -3.81 -2.92 -7.00
CA ALA A 39 -3.70 -1.60 -6.40
C ALA A 39 -2.26 -1.30 -5.93
N MET A 40 -1.61 -2.27 -5.28
CA MET A 40 -0.20 -2.17 -4.88
C MET A 40 0.73 -1.96 -6.09
N LYS A 41 0.53 -2.69 -7.19
CA LYS A 41 1.28 -2.50 -8.44
C LYS A 41 1.04 -1.12 -9.05
N THR A 42 -0.19 -0.62 -9.02
CA THR A 42 -0.52 0.74 -9.50
C THR A 42 0.19 1.80 -8.66
N ILE A 43 0.19 1.66 -7.33
CA ILE A 43 0.92 2.57 -6.42
C ILE A 43 2.42 2.57 -6.74
N ALA A 44 2.99 1.39 -6.95
CA ALA A 44 4.40 1.27 -7.32
C ALA A 44 4.72 1.85 -8.70
N SER A 45 3.87 1.56 -9.70
CA SER A 45 4.03 2.04 -11.08
C SER A 45 3.78 3.54 -11.21
N ALA A 46 2.97 4.12 -10.32
CA ALA A 46 2.68 5.55 -10.35
C ALA A 46 3.93 6.40 -10.08
N ASN A 47 4.92 5.85 -9.38
CA ASN A 47 6.12 6.56 -8.90
C ASN A 47 5.80 7.94 -8.28
N ALA A 48 4.56 8.10 -7.78
CA ALA A 48 4.01 9.36 -7.31
C ALA A 48 4.45 9.67 -5.87
N PHE A 49 4.99 8.66 -5.20
CA PHE A 49 5.42 8.71 -3.82
C PHE A 49 6.94 8.63 -3.78
N GLU A 50 7.57 9.70 -4.25
CA GLU A 50 9.00 9.93 -4.12
C GLU A 50 9.21 11.02 -3.07
N LYS A 51 10.15 10.82 -2.17
CA LYS A 51 10.62 11.89 -1.30
C LYS A 51 12.13 11.80 -1.17
N ASP A 52 12.78 12.96 -1.29
CA ASP A 52 14.24 13.09 -1.31
C ASP A 52 14.92 12.20 -2.38
N GLY A 53 14.26 11.99 -3.53
CA GLY A 53 14.78 11.16 -4.62
C GLY A 53 14.66 9.64 -4.38
N VAL A 54 13.98 9.23 -3.31
CA VAL A 54 13.75 7.82 -2.99
C VAL A 54 12.28 7.48 -3.21
N ALA A 55 12.01 6.50 -4.07
CA ALA A 55 10.68 5.94 -4.25
C ALA A 55 10.25 5.18 -2.98
N TYR A 56 9.17 5.61 -2.34
CA TYR A 56 8.69 5.05 -1.06
C TYR A 56 7.97 3.72 -1.22
N TYR A 57 7.42 3.45 -2.41
CA TYR A 57 6.65 2.25 -2.73
C TYR A 57 7.10 1.74 -4.09
N GLU A 58 8.07 0.83 -4.15
CA GLU A 58 8.67 0.35 -5.40
C GLU A 58 8.35 -1.13 -5.65
N THR A 59 8.52 -1.98 -4.64
CA THR A 59 8.20 -3.42 -4.74
C THR A 59 7.04 -3.79 -3.82
N PRO A 60 5.91 -4.31 -4.35
CA PRO A 60 4.79 -4.81 -3.56
C PRO A 60 4.93 -6.26 -3.09
#